data_AF-A0A7W8DHD0-F1
#
_entry.id   AF-A0A7W8DHD0-F1
#
_cell.length_a   1.000
_cell.length_b   1.000
_cell.length_c   1.000
_cell.angle_alpha   90.00
_cell.angle_beta   90.00
_cell.angle_gamma   90.00
#
_symmetry.space_group_name_H-M   'P 1'
#
loop_
_entity.id
_entity.type
_entity.pdbx_description
1 polymer ?
#
loop_
_entity_poly.entity_id
_entity_poly.type
_entity_poly.pdbx_seq_one_letter_code
_entity_poly.pdbx_strand_id
1 'polypeptide(L)'
;MVKRNVIIQSGNIYQPLTLGISMLQEQCEINEVYVLTTFSLVPEIEKLLEHFYPDIPRRIFGMYVSAKGSASDQREYRKNIEKVLGLAGVDSVAMIASGTNWMTWHFARFLGDMEAYTVRTRKEFQDKSFLPEEDAVTVDTAGNVIHHEGKVSELVPLNADCPRPRLDIRGRTIHFLDHHIELPAQQAAMYAFMIEKGCRLDMRHDYTAEFNDFCERSPEHDSYRAILDNGKTFYERFRQNVSKINSKLRECDEIVRLHLSIEKEEDCPVDVYRLGVLSDQVVEGWNLE
;
A
#
# COMPACT_ATOMS: atom_id res chain seq x y z
N MET A 1 9.14 2.66 30.83
CA MET A 1 8.87 2.30 29.43
C MET A 1 7.86 3.31 28.92
N VAL A 2 8.01 3.86 27.70
CA VAL A 2 7.06 4.86 27.18
C VAL A 2 5.75 4.12 26.85
N LYS A 3 4.63 4.70 27.24
CA LYS A 3 3.30 4.13 26.98
C LYS A 3 2.73 4.71 25.68
N ARG A 4 2.35 3.88 24.72
CA ARG A 4 1.96 4.33 23.36
C ARG A 4 0.67 3.65 22.91
N ASN A 5 -0.11 4.36 22.09
CA ASN A 5 -1.21 3.76 21.33
C ASN A 5 -0.66 3.17 20.04
N VAL A 6 -1.25 2.06 19.58
CA VAL A 6 -0.81 1.37 18.36
C VAL A 6 -1.96 1.39 17.36
N ILE A 7 -1.71 1.88 16.16
CA ILE A 7 -2.67 1.92 15.05
C ILE A 7 -2.26 0.89 14.02
N ILE A 8 -3.10 -0.09 13.74
CA ILE A 8 -2.75 -1.23 12.89
C ILE A 8 -3.71 -1.30 11.70
N GLN A 9 -3.18 -1.32 10.49
CA GLN A 9 -3.93 -1.80 9.33
C GLN A 9 -3.80 -3.32 9.24
N SER A 10 -4.93 -4.04 9.17
CA SER A 10 -4.95 -5.50 9.02
C SER A 10 -5.95 -5.98 7.98
N GLY A 11 -5.47 -6.85 7.09
CA GLY A 11 -6.23 -7.66 6.15
C GLY A 11 -6.37 -9.10 6.63
N ASN A 12 -6.53 -10.02 5.67
CA ASN A 12 -6.80 -11.45 5.92
C ASN A 12 -5.56 -12.26 6.34
N ILE A 13 -4.36 -11.68 6.26
CA ILE A 13 -3.13 -12.29 6.75
C ILE A 13 -2.90 -11.78 8.18
N TYR A 14 -3.19 -12.61 9.17
CA TYR A 14 -3.28 -12.21 10.57
C TYR A 14 -1.95 -12.23 11.33
N GLN A 15 -0.98 -13.05 10.92
CA GLN A 15 0.27 -13.22 11.67
C GLN A 15 1.11 -11.94 11.75
N PRO A 16 1.23 -11.11 10.69
CA PRO A 16 1.91 -9.82 10.83
C PRO A 16 1.33 -8.95 11.95
N LEU A 17 0.01 -9.06 12.22
CA LEU A 17 -0.62 -8.30 13.29
C LEU A 17 -0.18 -8.82 14.66
N THR A 18 -0.16 -10.13 14.89
CA THR A 18 0.28 -10.68 16.19
C THR A 18 1.78 -10.48 16.40
N LEU A 19 2.59 -10.86 15.43
CA LEU A 19 4.05 -10.69 15.48
C LEU A 19 4.44 -9.23 15.74
N GLY A 20 3.79 -8.31 15.05
CA GLY A 20 4.03 -6.88 15.21
C GLY A 20 3.66 -6.33 16.58
N ILE A 21 2.52 -6.74 17.15
CA ILE A 21 2.14 -6.36 18.52
C ILE A 21 3.18 -6.88 19.52
N SER A 22 3.56 -8.15 19.43
CA SER A 22 4.56 -8.74 20.32
C SER A 22 5.92 -8.02 20.24
N MET A 23 6.41 -7.74 19.03
CA MET A 23 7.67 -7.00 18.84
C MET A 23 7.58 -5.55 19.35
N LEU A 24 6.42 -4.90 19.27
CA LEU A 24 6.21 -3.56 19.83
C LEU A 24 6.17 -3.57 21.36
N GLN A 25 5.64 -4.62 21.99
CA GLN A 25 5.63 -4.77 23.45
C GLN A 25 7.04 -4.91 24.04
N GLU A 26 8.00 -5.40 23.26
CA GLU A 26 9.42 -5.44 23.66
C GLU A 26 10.04 -4.04 23.71
N GLN A 27 9.47 -3.06 22.98
CA GLN A 27 10.01 -1.71 22.84
C GLN A 27 9.25 -0.66 23.65
N CYS A 28 7.95 -0.85 23.87
CA CYS A 28 7.08 0.09 24.56
C CYS A 28 5.92 -0.60 25.30
N GLU A 29 5.30 0.11 26.24
CA GLU A 29 4.05 -0.36 26.87
C GLU A 29 2.87 0.03 25.97
N ILE A 30 2.08 -0.94 25.52
CA ILE A 30 0.92 -0.68 24.67
C ILE A 30 -0.28 -0.27 25.54
N ASN A 31 -0.80 0.93 25.31
CA ASN A 31 -2.00 1.44 26.01
C ASN A 31 -3.30 0.92 25.40
N GLU A 32 -3.43 1.02 24.08
CA GLU A 32 -4.62 0.61 23.34
C GLU A 32 -4.23 0.30 21.89
N VAL A 33 -4.89 -0.70 21.31
CA VAL A 33 -4.72 -1.11 19.92
C VAL A 33 -5.93 -0.69 19.10
N TYR A 34 -5.71 0.11 18.08
CA TYR A 34 -6.71 0.53 17.11
C TYR A 34 -6.49 -0.25 15.82
N VAL A 35 -7.41 -1.14 15.44
CA VAL A 35 -7.28 -1.91 14.19
C VAL A 35 -8.21 -1.36 13.12
N LEU A 36 -7.66 -1.07 11.94
CA LEU A 36 -8.36 -0.69 10.72
C LEU A 36 -8.38 -1.89 9.77
N THR A 37 -9.58 -2.40 9.49
CA THR A 37 -9.80 -3.63 8.73
C THR A 37 -11.09 -3.56 7.90
N THR A 38 -11.57 -4.70 7.41
CA THR A 38 -12.80 -4.85 6.62
C THR A 38 -13.85 -5.64 7.39
N PHE A 39 -15.12 -5.46 7.03
CA PHE A 39 -16.28 -5.99 7.74
C PHE A 39 -16.19 -7.49 8.01
N SER A 40 -15.77 -8.28 7.00
CA SER A 40 -15.64 -9.73 7.13
C SER A 40 -14.55 -10.17 8.12
N LEU A 41 -13.59 -9.30 8.40
CA LEU A 41 -12.42 -9.61 9.23
C LEU A 41 -12.57 -9.11 10.68
N VAL A 42 -13.51 -8.21 10.96
CA VAL A 42 -13.74 -7.68 12.33
C VAL A 42 -13.90 -8.79 13.38
N PRO A 43 -14.74 -9.83 13.17
CA PRO A 43 -14.91 -10.87 14.18
C PRO A 43 -13.66 -11.73 14.39
N GLU A 44 -12.90 -11.96 13.32
CA GLU A 44 -11.70 -12.81 13.37
C GLU A 44 -10.53 -12.08 14.04
N ILE A 45 -10.37 -10.77 13.77
CA ILE A 45 -9.38 -9.94 14.46
C ILE A 45 -9.73 -9.82 15.95
N GLU A 46 -11.01 -9.64 16.31
CA GLU A 46 -11.40 -9.58 17.72
C GLU A 46 -11.04 -10.86 18.46
N LYS A 47 -11.41 -12.03 17.90
CA LYS A 47 -11.06 -13.33 18.48
C LYS A 47 -9.55 -13.50 18.64
N LEU A 48 -8.78 -13.09 17.64
CA LEU A 48 -7.33 -13.22 17.65
C LEU A 48 -6.71 -12.34 18.75
N LEU A 49 -7.12 -11.07 18.85
CA LEU A 49 -6.64 -10.17 19.88
C LEU A 49 -7.08 -10.62 21.28
N GLU A 50 -8.29 -11.14 21.44
CA GLU A 50 -8.77 -11.70 22.69
C GLU A 50 -7.96 -12.92 23.12
N HIS A 51 -7.56 -13.77 22.17
CA HIS A 51 -6.76 -14.95 22.46
C HIS A 51 -5.31 -14.63 22.84
N PHE A 52 -4.63 -13.79 22.07
CA PHE A 52 -3.20 -13.53 22.25
C PHE A 52 -2.90 -12.36 23.19
N TYR A 53 -3.80 -11.38 23.28
CA TYR A 53 -3.60 -10.13 24.02
C TYR A 53 -4.87 -9.73 24.80
N PRO A 54 -5.38 -10.60 25.71
CA PRO A 54 -6.63 -10.35 26.42
C PRO A 54 -6.61 -9.04 27.23
N ASP A 55 -5.45 -8.67 27.75
CA ASP A 55 -5.28 -7.52 28.65
C ASP A 55 -5.05 -6.18 27.93
N ILE A 56 -4.90 -6.18 26.60
CA ILE A 56 -4.70 -4.94 25.84
C ILE A 56 -6.06 -4.39 25.39
N PRO A 57 -6.45 -3.17 25.82
CA PRO A 57 -7.62 -2.50 25.30
C PRO A 57 -7.57 -2.39 23.78
N ARG A 58 -8.69 -2.64 23.10
CA ARG A 58 -8.75 -2.66 21.64
C ARG A 58 -10.02 -2.05 21.08
N ARG A 59 -9.89 -1.44 19.90
CA ARG A 59 -11.02 -0.96 19.10
C ARG A 59 -10.79 -1.31 17.64
N ILE A 60 -11.76 -2.00 17.03
CA ILE A 60 -11.69 -2.42 15.64
C ILE A 60 -12.65 -1.58 14.80
N PHE A 61 -12.13 -1.05 13.69
CA PHE A 61 -12.82 -0.22 12.72
C PHE A 61 -12.81 -0.94 11.38
N GLY A 62 -13.97 -1.08 10.75
CA GLY A 62 -14.10 -1.84 9.50
C GLY A 62 -15.51 -2.35 9.20
N MET A 63 -16.45 -2.19 10.14
CA MET A 63 -17.83 -2.69 10.03
C MET A 63 -18.58 -2.28 8.75
N TYR A 64 -18.18 -1.19 8.11
CA TYR A 64 -18.82 -0.66 6.90
C TYR A 64 -17.88 -0.67 5.67
N VAL A 65 -16.83 -1.48 5.71
CA VAL A 65 -15.83 -1.59 4.65
C VAL A 65 -15.86 -3.01 4.07
N SER A 66 -16.32 -3.19 2.84
CA SER A 66 -16.57 -4.52 2.26
C SER A 66 -15.36 -5.21 1.63
N ALA A 67 -14.17 -4.60 1.69
CA ALA A 67 -12.91 -5.03 1.06
C ALA A 67 -12.86 -4.91 -0.48
N LYS A 68 -13.97 -4.59 -1.14
CA LYS A 68 -14.07 -4.49 -2.61
C LYS A 68 -13.31 -3.30 -3.19
N GLY A 69 -12.91 -2.34 -2.36
CA GLY A 69 -12.20 -1.15 -2.81
C GLY A 69 -13.10 -0.17 -3.57
N SER A 70 -14.41 -0.28 -3.37
CA SER A 70 -15.38 0.63 -3.96
C SER A 70 -15.21 2.06 -3.46
N ALA A 71 -15.79 3.01 -4.20
CA ALA A 71 -15.99 4.39 -3.78
C ALA A 71 -16.44 4.56 -2.33
N SER A 72 -17.43 3.76 -1.93
CA SER A 72 -17.99 3.77 -0.57
C SER A 72 -17.02 3.17 0.44
N ASP A 73 -16.36 2.05 0.11
CA ASP A 73 -15.37 1.41 0.98
C ASP A 73 -14.22 2.38 1.29
N GLN A 74 -13.66 3.02 0.26
CA GLN A 74 -12.54 3.94 0.41
C GLN A 74 -12.94 5.20 1.20
N ARG A 75 -14.14 5.74 0.97
CA ARG A 75 -14.67 6.88 1.74
C ARG A 75 -14.82 6.54 3.21
N GLU A 76 -15.39 5.38 3.50
CA GLU A 76 -15.61 4.93 4.87
C GLU A 76 -14.31 4.57 5.58
N TYR A 77 -13.38 3.94 4.87
CA TYR A 77 -12.06 3.63 5.39
C TYR A 77 -11.27 4.89 5.74
N ARG A 78 -11.29 5.93 4.90
CA ARG A 78 -10.69 7.25 5.23
C ARG A 78 -11.25 7.85 6.51
N LYS A 79 -12.58 7.87 6.66
CA LYS A 79 -13.23 8.35 7.89
C LYS A 79 -12.78 7.56 9.12
N ASN A 80 -12.62 6.25 8.98
CA ASN A 80 -12.13 5.40 10.06
C ASN A 80 -10.68 5.76 10.41
N ILE A 81 -9.80 6.00 9.43
CA ILE A 81 -8.42 6.43 9.68
C ILE A 81 -8.39 7.77 10.43
N GLU A 82 -9.10 8.78 9.93
CA GLU A 82 -9.18 10.11 10.57
C GLU A 82 -9.67 10.02 12.02
N LYS A 83 -10.73 9.23 12.24
CA LYS A 83 -11.29 8.99 13.57
C LYS A 83 -10.26 8.33 14.49
N VAL A 84 -9.54 7.31 14.00
CA VAL A 84 -8.52 6.61 14.77
C VAL A 84 -7.35 7.53 15.11
N LEU A 85 -6.86 8.32 14.16
CA LEU A 85 -5.80 9.30 14.39
C LEU A 85 -6.21 10.33 15.46
N GLY A 86 -7.46 10.80 15.43
CA GLY A 86 -8.00 11.69 16.46
C GLY A 86 -8.14 11.05 17.85
N LEU A 87 -8.41 9.74 17.93
CA LEU A 87 -8.53 9.00 19.19
C LEU A 87 -7.17 8.62 19.78
N ALA A 88 -6.24 8.17 18.95
CA ALA A 88 -4.95 7.64 19.36
C ALA A 88 -3.98 8.75 19.84
N GLY A 89 -4.10 9.96 19.30
CA GLY A 89 -3.29 11.11 19.73
C GLY A 89 -1.83 11.05 19.26
N VAL A 90 -1.01 11.97 19.78
CA VAL A 90 0.27 12.38 19.18
C VAL A 90 1.40 11.35 19.34
N ASP A 91 1.44 10.58 20.44
CA ASP A 91 2.54 9.64 20.74
C ASP A 91 2.29 8.21 20.23
N SER A 92 1.46 8.08 19.19
CA SER A 92 1.09 6.79 18.61
C SER A 92 2.18 6.22 17.69
N VAL A 93 2.18 4.90 17.51
CA VAL A 93 2.86 4.25 16.38
C VAL A 93 1.84 3.66 15.43
N ALA A 94 2.19 3.61 14.16
CA ALA A 94 1.42 2.91 13.15
C ALA A 94 2.09 1.61 12.71
N MET A 95 1.29 0.66 12.25
CA MET A 95 1.77 -0.60 11.72
C MET A 95 0.93 -1.04 10.53
N ILE A 96 1.59 -1.37 9.44
CA ILE A 96 1.00 -2.00 8.26
C ILE A 96 1.22 -3.50 8.41
N ALA A 97 0.26 -4.21 9.02
CA ALA A 97 0.36 -5.65 9.20
C ALA A 97 0.00 -6.39 7.91
N SER A 98 -1.17 -6.09 7.37
CA SER A 98 -1.64 -6.61 6.08
C SER A 98 -2.78 -5.75 5.56
N GLY A 99 -3.24 -5.97 4.34
CA GLY A 99 -4.36 -5.22 3.78
C GLY A 99 -4.37 -5.29 2.27
N THR A 100 -5.47 -4.85 1.68
CA THR A 100 -5.51 -4.62 0.24
C THR A 100 -4.66 -3.40 -0.11
N ASN A 101 -4.23 -3.34 -1.36
CA ASN A 101 -3.38 -2.25 -1.83
C ASN A 101 -4.02 -0.86 -1.62
N TRP A 102 -5.34 -0.74 -1.84
CA TRP A 102 -6.06 0.51 -1.61
C TRP A 102 -6.13 0.90 -0.13
N MET A 103 -6.22 -0.06 0.80
CA MET A 103 -6.17 0.23 2.23
C MET A 103 -4.80 0.80 2.59
N THR A 104 -3.73 0.12 2.18
CA THR A 104 -2.34 0.53 2.41
C THR A 104 -2.08 1.93 1.87
N TRP A 105 -2.62 2.24 0.69
CA TRP A 105 -2.55 3.57 0.09
C TRP A 105 -3.17 4.65 0.98
N HIS A 106 -4.43 4.47 1.40
CA HIS A 106 -5.12 5.46 2.23
C HIS A 106 -4.44 5.57 3.59
N PHE A 107 -4.13 4.44 4.21
CA PHE A 107 -3.48 4.41 5.51
C PHE A 107 -2.15 5.17 5.47
N ALA A 108 -1.23 4.80 4.57
CA ALA A 108 0.07 5.43 4.46
C ALA A 108 0.00 6.95 4.17
N ARG A 109 -0.99 7.40 3.40
CA ARG A 109 -1.20 8.84 3.12
C ARG A 109 -1.59 9.62 4.37
N PHE A 110 -2.42 9.05 5.23
CA PHE A 110 -2.94 9.73 6.43
C PHE A 110 -1.98 9.68 7.62
N LEU A 111 -1.02 8.75 7.65
CA LEU A 111 -0.04 8.65 8.73
C LEU A 111 0.90 9.87 8.81
N GLY A 112 1.17 10.55 7.70
CA GLY A 112 2.13 11.66 7.66
C GLY A 112 3.51 11.24 8.20
N ASP A 113 4.03 12.03 9.14
CA ASP A 113 5.33 11.82 9.79
C ASP A 113 5.27 10.87 11.01
N MET A 114 4.11 10.23 11.26
CA MET A 114 3.96 9.28 12.37
C MET A 114 4.92 8.11 12.22
N GLU A 115 5.62 7.76 13.29
CA GLU A 115 6.44 6.55 13.36
C GLU A 115 5.61 5.32 12.94
N ALA A 116 6.11 4.58 11.95
CA ALA A 116 5.37 3.49 11.37
C ALA A 116 6.26 2.30 11.05
N TYR A 117 5.64 1.13 11.06
CA TYR A 117 6.33 -0.12 10.82
C TYR A 117 5.57 -0.99 9.81
N THR A 118 6.30 -1.89 9.17
CA THR A 118 5.75 -3.09 8.56
C THR A 118 6.37 -4.31 9.22
N VAL A 119 5.71 -5.46 9.14
CA VAL A 119 6.24 -6.71 9.68
C VAL A 119 6.67 -7.59 8.52
N ARG A 120 7.97 -7.86 8.45
CA ARG A 120 8.53 -8.79 7.47
C ARG A 120 8.62 -10.17 8.08
N THR A 121 8.03 -11.15 7.41
CA THR A 121 8.10 -12.57 7.78
C THR A 121 8.68 -13.36 6.61
N ARG A 122 9.50 -14.36 6.90
CA ARG A 122 9.95 -15.30 5.86
C ARG A 122 8.74 -16.09 5.35
N LYS A 123 8.60 -16.18 4.02
CA LYS A 123 7.45 -16.82 3.34
C LYS A 123 7.18 -18.25 3.80
N GLU A 124 8.22 -19.01 4.13
CA GLU A 124 8.13 -20.40 4.61
C GLU A 124 7.45 -20.54 5.98
N PHE A 125 7.28 -19.42 6.71
CA PHE A 125 6.74 -19.35 8.06
C PHE A 125 5.42 -18.58 8.15
N GLN A 126 4.96 -18.03 7.02
CA GLN A 126 3.70 -17.26 6.91
C GLN A 126 2.42 -18.08 7.16
N ASP A 127 2.54 -19.33 7.61
CA ASP A 127 1.41 -20.20 7.98
C ASP A 127 1.61 -20.94 9.31
N LYS A 128 2.75 -20.76 10.00
CA LYS A 128 3.16 -21.67 11.10
C LYS A 128 3.41 -21.01 12.45
N SER A 129 3.66 -19.71 12.51
CA SER A 129 3.92 -19.03 13.79
C SER A 129 3.19 -17.69 13.91
N PHE A 130 2.72 -17.40 15.12
CA PHE A 130 2.03 -16.17 15.50
C PHE A 130 2.86 -15.31 16.46
N LEU A 131 4.01 -15.82 16.95
CA LEU A 131 4.90 -15.16 17.89
C LEU A 131 6.33 -15.07 17.30
N PRO A 132 7.10 -14.03 17.64
CA PRO A 132 8.46 -13.91 17.13
C PRO A 132 9.32 -15.08 17.60
N GLU A 133 10.00 -15.76 16.67
CA GLU A 133 10.92 -16.86 16.95
C GLU A 133 12.34 -16.52 16.45
N GLU A 134 13.34 -16.79 17.28
CA GLU A 134 14.76 -16.58 16.94
C GLU A 134 15.33 -17.75 16.12
N ASP A 135 14.87 -18.97 16.38
CA ASP A 135 15.26 -20.19 15.68
C ASP A 135 14.01 -20.97 15.29
N ALA A 136 13.93 -21.37 14.01
CA ALA A 136 12.78 -22.14 13.55
C ALA A 136 13.20 -23.36 12.73
N VAL A 137 12.43 -24.43 12.92
CA VAL A 137 12.67 -25.74 12.31
C VAL A 137 11.59 -25.99 11.29
N THR A 138 11.98 -26.21 10.03
CA THR A 138 11.07 -26.60 8.95
C THR A 138 11.43 -27.97 8.40
N VAL A 139 10.55 -28.50 7.55
CA VAL A 139 10.78 -29.76 6.84
C VAL A 139 10.55 -29.49 5.36
N ASP A 140 11.52 -29.85 4.52
CA ASP A 140 11.40 -29.72 3.07
C ASP A 140 10.43 -30.76 2.47
N THR A 141 10.19 -30.67 1.16
CA THR A 141 9.29 -31.61 0.45
C THR A 141 9.80 -33.06 0.41
N ALA A 142 11.07 -33.29 0.74
CA ALA A 142 11.69 -34.61 0.83
C ALA A 142 11.74 -35.17 2.27
N GLY A 143 11.29 -34.40 3.27
CA GLY A 143 11.28 -34.82 4.66
C GLY A 143 12.55 -34.45 5.45
N ASN A 144 13.47 -33.66 4.89
CA ASN A 144 14.67 -33.23 5.60
C ASN A 144 14.35 -32.06 6.54
N VAL A 145 14.91 -32.10 7.74
CA VAL A 145 14.81 -31.03 8.72
C VAL A 145 15.74 -29.88 8.31
N ILE A 146 15.20 -28.68 8.14
CA ILE A 146 15.97 -27.46 7.89
C ILE A 146 15.94 -26.62 9.16
N HIS A 147 17.13 -26.35 9.71
CA HIS A 147 17.32 -25.39 10.79
C HIS A 147 17.59 -24.02 10.17
N HIS A 148 16.74 -23.05 10.51
CA HIS A 148 16.97 -21.67 10.14
C HIS A 148 17.48 -20.91 11.37
N GLU A 149 18.77 -20.58 11.34
CA GLU A 149 19.40 -19.75 12.36
C GLU A 149 19.17 -18.26 12.04
N GLY A 150 18.70 -17.49 13.04
CA GLY A 150 18.48 -16.05 12.97
C GLY A 150 17.01 -15.62 12.80
N LYS A 151 16.72 -14.36 13.16
CA LYS A 151 15.35 -13.82 13.25
C LYS A 151 14.50 -14.12 12.01
N VAL A 152 13.41 -14.84 12.23
CA VAL A 152 12.46 -15.28 11.18
C VAL A 152 11.41 -14.19 10.88
N SER A 153 11.22 -13.27 11.83
CA SER A 153 10.37 -12.10 11.70
C SER A 153 11.07 -10.85 12.22
N GLU A 154 10.82 -9.72 11.57
CA GLU A 154 11.36 -8.43 11.98
C GLU A 154 10.33 -7.31 11.83
N LEU A 155 10.37 -6.36 12.76
CA LEU A 155 9.64 -5.10 12.70
C LEU A 155 10.51 -4.11 11.93
N VAL A 156 10.09 -3.79 10.70
CA VAL A 156 10.84 -2.92 9.79
C VAL A 156 10.29 -1.50 9.89
N PRO A 157 11.10 -0.50 10.31
CA PRO A 157 10.66 0.88 10.29
C PRO A 157 10.41 1.33 8.85
N LEU A 158 9.26 1.96 8.64
CA LEU A 158 8.96 2.77 7.47
C LEU A 158 9.41 4.18 7.84
N ASN A 159 10.48 4.67 7.20
CA ASN A 159 11.20 5.88 7.61
C ASN A 159 10.26 7.08 7.75
N ALA A 160 10.37 7.77 8.88
CA ALA A 160 9.68 9.05 9.14
C ALA A 160 10.34 10.25 8.43
N ASP A 161 11.51 10.05 7.81
CA ASP A 161 12.36 11.13 7.26
C ASP A 161 11.92 11.65 5.88
N CYS A 162 10.79 11.19 5.33
CA CYS A 162 10.22 11.76 4.11
C CYS A 162 8.98 12.61 4.48
N PRO A 163 9.11 13.95 4.59
CA PRO A 163 8.02 14.87 4.97
C PRO A 163 6.95 15.04 3.87
N ARG A 164 6.80 14.03 3.01
CA ARG A 164 6.08 14.06 1.74
C ARG A 164 5.23 12.80 1.68
N PRO A 165 4.07 12.84 1.00
CA PRO A 165 3.14 11.72 1.05
C PRO A 165 3.86 10.42 0.67
N ARG A 166 3.61 9.36 1.46
CA ARG A 166 4.24 8.03 1.31
C ARG A 166 3.90 7.33 -0.01
N LEU A 167 3.12 8.01 -0.86
CA LEU A 167 3.11 7.88 -2.30
C LEU A 167 3.12 9.30 -2.91
N ASP A 168 4.12 9.63 -3.72
CA ASP A 168 4.21 10.89 -4.47
C ASP A 168 4.96 10.69 -5.79
N ILE A 169 4.71 11.53 -6.79
CA ILE A 169 5.50 11.58 -8.03
C ILE A 169 6.11 12.96 -8.14
N ARG A 170 7.43 13.02 -8.17
CA ARG A 170 8.18 14.26 -8.42
C ARG A 170 9.05 14.11 -9.66
N GLY A 171 8.70 14.83 -10.72
CA GLY A 171 9.34 14.71 -12.01
C GLY A 171 9.36 13.27 -12.52
N ARG A 172 10.50 12.62 -12.33
CA ARG A 172 10.77 11.25 -12.80
C ARG A 172 10.75 10.19 -11.71
N THR A 173 10.63 10.59 -10.45
CA THR A 173 10.76 9.68 -9.31
C THR A 173 9.40 9.42 -8.70
N ILE A 174 9.03 8.14 -8.63
CA ILE A 174 7.94 7.68 -7.77
C ILE A 174 8.53 7.43 -6.39
N HIS A 175 8.00 8.12 -5.38
CA HIS A 175 8.25 7.85 -3.99
C HIS A 175 7.12 6.95 -3.48
N PHE A 176 7.43 5.75 -3.00
CA PHE A 176 6.42 4.83 -2.46
C PHE A 176 6.99 4.05 -1.28
N LEU A 177 6.45 4.25 -0.07
CA LEU A 177 6.88 3.56 1.16
C LEU A 177 8.42 3.53 1.28
N ASP A 178 9.06 4.69 1.13
CA ASP A 178 10.52 4.90 1.13
C ASP A 178 11.31 4.33 -0.06
N HIS A 179 10.65 3.66 -0.99
CA HIS A 179 11.25 3.29 -2.26
C HIS A 179 11.25 4.47 -3.22
N HIS A 180 12.41 4.72 -3.81
CA HIS A 180 12.60 5.74 -4.85
C HIS A 180 12.80 5.06 -6.18
N ILE A 181 11.79 5.16 -7.05
CA ILE A 181 11.78 4.48 -8.34
C ILE A 181 11.89 5.54 -9.41
N GLU A 182 13.08 5.67 -9.98
CA GLU A 182 13.28 6.55 -11.12
C GLU A 182 12.78 5.88 -12.39
N LEU A 183 11.78 6.49 -13.00
CA LEU A 183 11.29 6.14 -14.31
C LEU A 183 11.88 7.08 -15.36
N PRO A 184 12.19 6.58 -16.57
CA PRO A 184 12.43 7.43 -17.70
C PRO A 184 11.31 8.47 -17.84
N ALA A 185 11.73 9.69 -18.07
CA ALA A 185 10.97 10.85 -18.51
C ALA A 185 9.52 10.54 -19.00
N GLN A 186 9.40 9.86 -20.14
CA GLN A 186 8.10 9.56 -20.77
C GLN A 186 7.24 8.58 -19.94
N GLN A 187 7.86 7.60 -19.29
CA GLN A 187 7.18 6.62 -18.46
C GLN A 187 6.62 7.28 -17.20
N ALA A 188 7.40 8.18 -16.59
CA ALA A 188 6.96 8.95 -15.42
C ALA A 188 5.73 9.82 -15.73
N ALA A 189 5.74 10.56 -16.84
CA ALA A 189 4.60 11.40 -17.22
C ALA A 189 3.33 10.58 -17.51
N MET A 190 3.46 9.45 -18.20
CA MET A 190 2.32 8.55 -18.47
C MET A 190 1.79 7.88 -17.19
N TYR A 191 2.68 7.53 -16.27
CA TYR A 191 2.30 6.98 -14.97
C TYR A 191 1.59 8.03 -14.12
N ALA A 192 2.11 9.26 -14.07
CA ALA A 192 1.49 10.38 -13.36
C ALA A 192 0.11 10.74 -13.91
N PHE A 193 -0.03 10.78 -15.24
CA PHE A 193 -1.33 10.98 -15.87
C PHE A 193 -2.33 9.87 -15.51
N MET A 194 -1.89 8.61 -15.49
CA MET A 194 -2.73 7.50 -15.06
C MET A 194 -3.20 7.68 -13.62
N ILE A 195 -2.34 8.15 -12.71
CA ILE A 195 -2.73 8.49 -11.34
C ILE A 195 -3.75 9.64 -11.32
N GLU A 196 -3.53 10.70 -12.10
CA GLU A 196 -4.46 11.84 -12.19
C GLU A 196 -5.85 11.40 -12.66
N LYS A 197 -5.92 10.43 -13.57
CA LYS A 197 -7.18 9.83 -14.04
C LYS A 197 -7.77 8.79 -13.08
N GLY A 198 -7.30 8.76 -11.84
CA GLY A 198 -7.81 7.87 -10.80
C GLY A 198 -7.26 6.46 -10.89
N CYS A 199 -6.05 6.30 -11.40
CA CYS A 199 -5.32 5.05 -11.54
C CYS A 199 -5.98 4.01 -12.45
N ARG A 200 -6.85 4.47 -13.36
CA ARG A 200 -7.54 3.65 -14.35
C ARG A 200 -7.64 4.42 -15.66
N LEU A 201 -7.36 3.75 -16.76
CA LEU A 201 -7.51 4.32 -18.09
C LEU A 201 -8.22 3.33 -19.02
N ASP A 202 -9.31 3.79 -19.61
CA ASP A 202 -10.10 3.05 -20.60
C ASP A 202 -9.67 3.44 -22.02
N MET A 203 -8.94 2.57 -22.72
CA MET A 203 -8.35 2.91 -24.03
C MET A 203 -9.37 3.02 -25.17
N ARG A 204 -10.67 2.88 -24.91
CA ARG A 204 -11.73 3.31 -25.85
C ARG A 204 -11.78 4.83 -25.98
N HIS A 205 -11.34 5.54 -24.95
CA HIS A 205 -11.24 6.98 -24.93
C HIS A 205 -9.88 7.44 -25.44
N ASP A 206 -9.89 8.41 -26.35
CA ASP A 206 -8.65 9.03 -26.82
C ASP A 206 -8.19 10.10 -25.83
N TYR A 207 -7.29 9.71 -24.93
CA TYR A 207 -6.69 10.62 -23.95
C TYR A 207 -5.64 11.57 -24.55
N THR A 208 -5.41 11.60 -25.87
CA THR A 208 -4.31 12.39 -26.46
C THR A 208 -4.42 13.88 -26.11
N ALA A 209 -5.60 14.48 -26.25
CA ALA A 209 -5.81 15.88 -25.88
C ALA A 209 -5.66 16.10 -24.37
N GLU A 210 -6.30 15.27 -23.54
CA GLU A 210 -6.22 15.37 -22.08
C GLU A 210 -4.80 15.18 -21.53
N PHE A 211 -4.02 14.31 -22.15
CA PHE A 211 -2.63 14.09 -21.80
C PHE A 211 -1.75 15.27 -22.21
N ASN A 212 -1.99 15.87 -23.37
CA ASN A 212 -1.31 17.09 -23.79
C ASN A 212 -1.63 18.23 -22.82
N ASP A 213 -2.90 18.42 -22.45
CA ASP A 213 -3.34 19.39 -21.44
C ASP A 213 -2.70 19.11 -20.07
N PHE A 214 -2.55 17.84 -19.68
CA PHE A 214 -1.79 17.46 -18.49
C PHE A 214 -0.31 17.86 -18.57
N CYS A 215 0.34 17.62 -19.71
CA CYS A 215 1.73 17.98 -19.91
C CYS A 215 1.94 19.49 -19.89
N GLU A 216 1.04 20.28 -20.47
CA GLU A 216 1.12 21.75 -20.50
C GLU A 216 1.02 22.37 -19.10
N ARG A 217 0.28 21.73 -18.19
CA ARG A 217 0.13 22.19 -16.80
C ARG A 217 1.38 21.99 -15.96
N SER A 218 2.36 21.20 -16.41
CA SER A 218 3.59 20.93 -15.67
C SER A 218 4.84 21.19 -16.52
N PRO A 219 5.70 22.14 -16.13
CA PRO A 219 6.99 22.35 -16.80
C PRO A 219 7.87 21.09 -16.85
N GLU A 220 7.67 20.15 -15.92
CA GLU A 220 8.38 18.87 -15.88
C GLU A 220 7.92 17.88 -16.97
N HIS A 221 6.76 18.13 -17.58
CA HIS A 221 6.11 17.23 -18.54
C HIS A 221 5.85 17.86 -19.91
N ASP A 222 5.97 19.18 -20.07
CA ASP A 222 5.69 19.89 -21.34
C ASP A 222 6.46 19.31 -22.54
N SER A 223 7.70 18.85 -22.34
CA SER A 223 8.50 18.20 -23.39
C SER A 223 7.87 16.93 -23.99
N TYR A 224 6.94 16.26 -23.30
CA TYR A 224 6.27 15.06 -23.82
C TYR A 224 5.13 15.36 -24.78
N ARG A 225 4.49 16.53 -24.68
CA ARG A 225 3.46 16.98 -25.63
C ARG A 225 4.01 16.94 -27.06
N ALA A 226 5.18 17.55 -27.27
CA ALA A 226 5.87 17.56 -28.55
C ALA A 226 6.25 16.17 -29.07
N ILE A 227 6.38 15.16 -28.19
CA ILE A 227 6.71 13.78 -28.59
C ILE A 227 5.49 13.02 -29.11
N LEU A 228 4.28 13.32 -28.59
CA LEU A 228 3.02 12.74 -29.04
C LEU A 228 2.58 13.30 -30.39
N ASP A 229 2.88 14.57 -30.66
CA ASP A 229 2.57 15.24 -31.92
C ASP A 229 3.26 14.62 -33.17
N ASN A 230 4.18 13.66 -32.98
CA ASN A 230 4.82 12.89 -34.04
C ASN A 230 3.92 11.81 -34.69
N GLY A 231 2.60 12.02 -34.72
CA GLY A 231 1.64 11.14 -35.37
C GLY A 231 1.35 9.81 -34.66
N LYS A 232 1.58 9.72 -33.34
CA LYS A 232 1.18 8.57 -32.53
C LYS A 232 0.16 8.96 -31.49
N THR A 233 -0.87 8.15 -31.31
CA THR A 233 -1.88 8.39 -30.27
C THR A 233 -1.32 8.10 -28.88
N PHE A 234 -1.96 8.65 -27.85
CA PHE A 234 -1.66 8.32 -26.46
C PHE A 234 -1.67 6.81 -26.24
N TYR A 235 -2.68 6.10 -26.74
CA TYR A 235 -2.85 4.64 -26.59
C TYR A 235 -1.60 3.87 -27.04
N GLU A 236 -1.09 4.15 -28.25
CA GLU A 236 0.06 3.44 -28.81
C GLU A 236 1.31 3.60 -27.95
N ARG A 237 1.54 4.81 -27.45
CA ARG A 237 2.68 5.12 -26.59
C ARG A 237 2.51 4.55 -25.20
N PHE A 238 1.32 4.66 -24.62
CA PHE A 238 1.00 4.15 -23.30
C PHE A 238 1.21 2.63 -23.25
N ARG A 239 0.64 1.90 -24.20
CA ARG A 239 0.80 0.44 -24.32
C ARG A 239 2.28 0.02 -24.42
N GLN A 240 3.11 0.75 -25.16
CA GLN A 240 4.55 0.48 -25.24
C GLN A 240 5.30 0.72 -23.92
N ASN A 241 4.85 1.70 -23.14
CA ASN A 241 5.48 2.07 -21.88
C ASN A 241 5.02 1.22 -20.70
N VAL A 242 3.79 0.68 -20.69
CA VAL A 242 3.30 -0.23 -19.64
C VAL A 242 4.26 -1.40 -19.41
N SER A 243 4.71 -2.07 -20.49
CA SER A 243 5.65 -3.19 -20.37
C SER A 243 7.00 -2.77 -19.77
N LYS A 244 7.48 -1.57 -20.09
CA LYS A 244 8.76 -1.04 -19.58
C LYS A 244 8.65 -0.63 -18.11
N ILE A 245 7.56 0.03 -17.73
CA ILE A 245 7.25 0.41 -16.36
C ILE A 245 7.20 -0.86 -15.49
N ASN A 246 6.41 -1.85 -15.89
CA ASN A 246 6.29 -3.09 -15.14
C ASN A 246 7.61 -3.88 -15.08
N SER A 247 8.42 -3.84 -16.14
CA SER A 247 9.75 -4.45 -16.11
C SER A 247 10.64 -3.78 -15.05
N LYS A 248 10.59 -2.45 -14.94
CA LYS A 248 11.36 -1.72 -13.92
C LYS A 248 10.87 -2.04 -12.51
N LEU A 249 9.56 -2.12 -12.31
CA LEU A 249 8.96 -2.46 -11.01
C LEU A 249 9.25 -3.89 -10.55
N ARG A 250 9.54 -4.82 -11.47
CA ARG A 250 9.97 -6.18 -11.11
C ARG A 250 11.34 -6.24 -10.46
N GLU A 251 12.15 -5.20 -10.61
CA GLU A 251 13.46 -5.08 -9.95
C GLU A 251 13.33 -4.56 -8.51
N CYS A 252 12.14 -4.09 -8.12
CA CYS A 252 11.88 -3.53 -6.80
C CYS A 252 11.37 -4.59 -5.81
N ASP A 253 11.36 -4.23 -4.53
CA ASP A 253 10.77 -5.04 -3.46
C ASP A 253 9.34 -5.44 -3.79
N GLU A 254 8.92 -6.59 -3.26
CA GLU A 254 7.63 -7.18 -3.58
C GLU A 254 6.46 -6.23 -3.29
N ILE A 255 6.54 -5.45 -2.21
CA ILE A 255 5.54 -4.44 -1.89
C ILE A 255 5.43 -3.37 -2.98
N VAL A 256 6.55 -2.88 -3.51
CA VAL A 256 6.58 -1.92 -4.63
C VAL A 256 5.96 -2.52 -5.88
N ARG A 257 6.43 -3.72 -6.26
CA ARG A 257 5.98 -4.41 -7.46
C ARG A 257 4.47 -4.66 -7.42
N LEU A 258 3.97 -5.18 -6.30
CA LEU A 258 2.56 -5.50 -6.13
C LEU A 258 1.66 -4.25 -6.18
N HIS A 259 2.14 -3.12 -5.67
CA HIS A 259 1.31 -1.92 -5.58
C HIS A 259 1.40 -1.07 -6.85
N LEU A 260 2.59 -0.92 -7.44
CA LEU A 260 2.77 0.06 -8.51
C LEU A 260 2.61 -0.52 -9.92
N SER A 261 2.49 -1.85 -10.07
CA SER A 261 2.35 -2.49 -11.39
C SER A 261 1.07 -2.04 -12.09
N ILE A 262 1.15 -1.83 -13.41
CA ILE A 262 0.00 -1.58 -14.27
C ILE A 262 -0.53 -2.92 -14.78
N GLU A 263 -1.79 -3.24 -14.48
CA GLU A 263 -2.48 -4.44 -14.91
C GLU A 263 -3.46 -4.14 -16.04
N LYS A 264 -3.64 -5.10 -16.94
CA LYS A 264 -4.75 -5.09 -17.90
C LYS A 264 -5.92 -5.86 -17.29
N GLU A 265 -7.12 -5.30 -17.36
CA GLU A 265 -8.35 -5.95 -16.89
C GLU A 265 -8.68 -7.17 -17.79
N GLU A 266 -8.43 -8.40 -17.31
CA GLU A 266 -8.52 -9.63 -18.11
C GLU A 266 -9.95 -9.99 -18.51
N ASP A 267 -10.94 -9.67 -17.67
CA ASP A 267 -12.37 -9.90 -17.93
C ASP A 267 -13.00 -8.84 -18.86
N CYS A 268 -12.21 -7.85 -19.27
CA CYS A 268 -12.67 -6.82 -20.19
C CYS A 268 -12.29 -7.21 -21.63
N PRO A 269 -13.25 -7.28 -22.57
CA PRO A 269 -12.95 -7.57 -23.98
C PRO A 269 -12.16 -6.44 -24.67
N VAL A 270 -11.85 -5.37 -23.95
CA VAL A 270 -11.17 -4.15 -24.41
C VAL A 270 -9.96 -3.82 -23.54
N ASP A 271 -9.05 -3.01 -24.07
CA ASP A 271 -7.85 -2.58 -23.37
C ASP A 271 -8.19 -1.57 -22.27
N VAL A 272 -8.48 -2.07 -21.07
CA VAL A 272 -8.59 -1.25 -19.85
C VAL A 272 -7.38 -1.54 -18.97
N TYR A 273 -6.67 -0.48 -18.57
CA TYR A 273 -5.50 -0.57 -17.71
C TYR A 273 -5.80 0.05 -16.34
N ARG A 274 -5.29 -0.58 -15.29
CA ARG A 274 -5.40 -0.11 -13.89
C ARG A 274 -4.07 -0.26 -13.16
N LEU A 275 -3.80 0.57 -12.17
CA LEU A 275 -2.74 0.24 -11.22
C LEU A 275 -3.23 -0.91 -10.35
N GLY A 276 -2.34 -1.82 -9.97
CA GLY A 276 -2.63 -2.90 -9.03
C GLY A 276 -3.21 -2.38 -7.70
N VAL A 277 -3.11 -1.08 -7.41
CA VAL A 277 -3.70 -0.42 -6.23
C VAL A 277 -5.19 -0.10 -6.37
N LEU A 278 -5.78 0.06 -7.55
CA LEU A 278 -7.11 0.68 -7.66
C LEU A 278 -7.97 0.10 -8.78
N SER A 279 -8.90 -0.78 -8.43
CA SER A 279 -10.21 -0.91 -9.07
C SER A 279 -11.21 -1.21 -7.94
N ASP A 280 -12.35 -0.51 -7.77
CA ASP A 280 -13.07 0.38 -8.68
C ASP A 280 -13.74 1.57 -7.95
N GLN A 281 -13.43 2.79 -8.44
CA GLN A 281 -14.07 4.09 -8.20
C GLN A 281 -13.65 4.94 -6.98
N VAL A 282 -13.36 6.22 -7.29
CA VAL A 282 -13.07 7.42 -6.45
C VAL A 282 -11.60 7.80 -6.29
N VAL A 283 -11.13 8.60 -7.25
CA VAL A 283 -10.36 9.83 -6.98
C VAL A 283 -11.24 11.00 -7.42
N GLU A 284 -12.35 11.26 -6.71
CA GLU A 284 -13.09 12.52 -6.90
C GLU A 284 -12.46 13.60 -6.00
N GLY A 285 -12.03 14.68 -6.63
CA GLY A 285 -11.64 15.93 -5.97
C GLY A 285 -10.13 16.12 -5.79
N TRP A 286 -9.42 16.36 -6.89
CA TRP A 286 -8.13 17.07 -6.85
C TRP A 286 -8.38 18.52 -7.25
N ASN A 287 -8.40 19.42 -6.27
CA ASN A 287 -7.95 20.79 -6.52
C ASN A 287 -6.49 20.80 -6.08
N LEU A 288 -5.60 20.91 -7.06
CA LEU A 288 -4.19 21.25 -6.82
C LEU A 288 -4.18 22.71 -6.37
N GLU A 289 -3.92 22.93 -5.08
CA GLU A 289 -3.37 24.21 -4.61
C GLU A 289 -1.85 24.18 -4.75
#